data_AF-A0A959LBH1-F1
#
_entry.id   AF-A0A959LBH1-F1
#
_cell.length_a   1.000
_cell.length_b   1.000
_cell.length_c   1.000
_cell.angle_alpha   90.00
_cell.angle_beta   90.00
_cell.angle_gamma   90.00
#
_symmetry.space_group_name_H-M   'P 1'
#
loop_
_entity.id
_entity.type
_entity.pdbx_description
1 polymer ?
#
loop_
_entity_poly.entity_id
_entity_poly.type
_entity_poly.pdbx_seq_one_letter_code
_entity_poly.pdbx_strand_id
1 'polypeptide(L)'
;LYMLDSTIPLINGSSPIDVYSKVEERKGQSSLYVVVDMKGSFLNSDVYPKESENLRQVLFDFWVKVRKEVVSKELKDVEKTLEKSQKDLKKLEDKNKDLHEDIANYNEKIRKAELDIESNLKEQDDKRVEIEKNQEIVNGVVEKLNNIGRKD
;
A
#
# COMPACT_ATOMS: atom_id res chain seq x y z
N LEU A 1 -1.57 -30.98 28.68
CA LEU A 1 -2.06 -30.22 29.85
C LEU A 1 -2.99 -31.10 30.65
N TYR A 2 -3.11 -30.86 31.94
CA TYR A 2 -4.07 -31.55 32.79
C TYR A 2 -4.70 -30.59 33.78
N MET A 3 -5.93 -30.89 34.19
CA MET A 3 -6.66 -30.22 35.25
C MET A 3 -7.21 -31.30 36.16
N LEU A 4 -6.94 -31.18 37.47
CA LEU A 4 -7.37 -32.16 38.47
C LEU A 4 -8.51 -31.58 39.31
N ASP A 5 -9.36 -32.46 39.83
CA ASP A 5 -10.51 -32.16 40.70
C ASP A 5 -11.34 -30.97 40.21
N SER A 6 -11.51 -30.88 38.89
CA SER A 6 -12.15 -29.75 38.23
C SER A 6 -13.64 -29.98 38.10
N THR A 7 -14.44 -28.96 38.41
CA THR A 7 -15.88 -29.00 38.20
C THR A 7 -16.20 -28.40 36.83
N ILE A 8 -16.73 -29.23 35.92
CA ILE A 8 -17.25 -28.78 34.63
C ILE A 8 -18.76 -29.07 34.61
N PRO A 9 -19.62 -28.10 34.97
CA PRO A 9 -21.06 -28.32 35.13
C PRO A 9 -21.75 -28.92 33.92
N LEU A 10 -21.31 -28.51 32.72
CA LEU A 10 -21.83 -29.03 31.46
C LEU A 10 -21.56 -30.53 31.30
N ILE A 11 -20.47 -31.06 31.86
CA ILE A 11 -20.08 -32.48 31.72
C ILE A 11 -20.64 -33.30 32.89
N ASN A 12 -20.26 -32.98 34.14
CA ASN A 12 -20.54 -33.83 35.31
C ASN A 12 -21.20 -33.06 36.49
N GLY A 13 -21.90 -31.97 36.20
CA GLY A 13 -22.54 -31.15 37.24
C GLY A 13 -21.52 -30.61 38.25
N SER A 14 -21.81 -30.79 39.55
CA SER A 14 -20.93 -30.34 40.64
C SER A 14 -19.81 -31.32 40.98
N SER A 15 -19.84 -32.54 40.44
CA SER A 15 -18.87 -33.57 40.81
C SER A 15 -17.52 -33.32 40.12
N PRO A 16 -16.40 -33.41 40.85
CA PRO A 16 -15.08 -33.16 40.29
C PRO A 16 -14.69 -34.26 39.30
N ILE A 17 -13.98 -33.86 38.24
CA ILE A 17 -13.41 -34.73 37.21
C ILE A 17 -11.95 -34.33 36.95
N ASP A 18 -11.14 -35.27 36.48
CA ASP A 18 -9.81 -34.96 35.96
C ASP A 18 -9.86 -34.90 34.44
N VAL A 19 -9.27 -33.87 33.85
CA VAL A 19 -9.24 -33.67 32.40
C VAL A 19 -7.80 -33.62 31.92
N TYR A 20 -7.47 -34.49 30.98
CA TYR A 20 -6.18 -34.53 30.31
C TYR A 20 -6.35 -34.12 28.87
N SER A 21 -5.45 -33.28 28.36
CA SER A 21 -5.48 -32.86 26.97
C SER A 21 -4.11 -32.82 26.33
N LYS A 22 -4.08 -33.11 25.04
CA LYS A 22 -2.88 -33.05 24.19
C LYS A 22 -3.25 -32.38 22.87
N VAL A 23 -2.43 -31.43 22.44
CA VAL A 23 -2.50 -30.89 21.08
C VAL A 23 -1.38 -31.53 20.28
N GLU A 24 -1.69 -32.06 19.12
CA GLU A 24 -0.72 -32.51 18.13
C GLU A 24 -0.82 -31.65 16.89
N GLU A 25 0.30 -31.05 16.50
CA GLU A 25 0.40 -30.35 15.24
C GLU A 25 0.70 -31.35 14.12
N ARG A 26 0.03 -31.16 12.98
CA ARG A 26 0.27 -31.86 11.73
C ARG A 26 0.35 -30.81 10.62
N LYS A 27 0.79 -31.23 9.44
CA LYS A 27 0.91 -30.31 8.29
C LYS A 27 -0.46 -29.70 7.95
N GLY A 28 -0.64 -28.42 8.27
CA GLY A 28 -1.86 -27.65 7.98
C GLY A 28 -3.05 -27.90 8.91
N GLN A 29 -2.89 -28.66 9.99
CA GLN A 29 -3.97 -28.91 10.95
C GLN A 29 -3.43 -29.25 12.34
N SER A 30 -4.22 -28.97 13.38
CA SER A 30 -3.90 -29.40 14.74
C SER A 30 -5.03 -30.27 15.29
N SER A 31 -4.69 -31.32 16.02
CA SER A 31 -5.64 -32.22 16.65
C SER A 31 -5.59 -32.03 18.17
N LEU A 32 -6.74 -31.75 18.77
CA LEU A 32 -6.90 -31.74 20.22
C LEU A 32 -7.49 -33.08 20.67
N TYR A 33 -6.75 -33.77 21.53
CA TYR A 33 -7.22 -34.97 22.22
C TYR A 33 -7.59 -34.60 23.64
N VAL A 34 -8.75 -35.05 24.11
CA VAL A 34 -9.22 -34.84 25.49
C VAL A 34 -9.64 -36.19 26.05
N VAL A 35 -9.17 -36.48 27.26
CA VAL A 35 -9.51 -37.66 28.05
C VAL A 35 -10.02 -37.16 29.41
N VAL A 36 -11.12 -37.73 29.88
CA VAL A 36 -11.75 -37.36 31.14
C VAL A 36 -11.81 -38.58 32.07
N ASP A 37 -11.30 -38.44 33.28
CA ASP A 37 -11.42 -39.42 34.36
C ASP A 37 -12.54 -39.00 35.33
N MET A 38 -13.50 -39.90 35.52
CA MET A 38 -14.67 -39.71 36.37
C MET A 38 -14.44 -40.18 37.83
N LYS A 39 -13.18 -40.29 38.28
CA LYS A 39 -12.75 -40.75 39.62
C LYS A 39 -13.07 -42.21 39.94
N GLY A 40 -13.23 -43.02 38.90
CA GLY A 40 -13.49 -44.46 39.03
C GLY A 40 -13.30 -45.20 37.72
N SER A 41 -13.69 -44.57 36.60
CA SER A 41 -13.33 -45.02 35.26
C SER A 41 -13.27 -43.84 34.28
N PHE A 42 -12.63 -44.05 33.14
CA PHE A 42 -12.57 -43.05 32.09
C PHE A 42 -13.93 -42.88 31.40
N LEU A 43 -14.23 -41.63 31.04
CA LEU A 43 -15.45 -41.28 30.32
C LEU A 43 -15.55 -42.04 28.99
N ASN A 44 -16.67 -42.71 28.78
CA ASN A 44 -16.98 -43.46 27.56
C ASN A 44 -18.50 -43.55 27.36
N SER A 45 -18.93 -43.84 26.13
CA SER A 45 -20.35 -43.85 25.76
C SER A 45 -21.16 -44.99 26.36
N ASP A 46 -20.51 -46.06 26.81
CA ASP A 46 -21.20 -47.26 27.29
C ASP A 46 -21.58 -47.11 28.76
N VAL A 47 -20.67 -46.55 29.57
CA VAL A 47 -20.86 -46.34 31.01
C VAL A 47 -21.45 -44.95 31.31
N TYR A 48 -21.08 -43.93 30.54
CA TYR A 48 -21.46 -42.53 30.76
C TYR A 48 -21.99 -41.87 29.48
N PRO A 49 -23.13 -42.35 28.94
CA PRO A 49 -23.64 -41.90 27.65
C PRO A 49 -23.96 -40.40 27.61
N LYS A 50 -24.53 -39.85 28.69
CA LYS A 50 -24.95 -38.44 28.78
C LYS A 50 -23.75 -37.50 28.89
N GLU A 51 -22.82 -37.81 29.79
CA GLU A 51 -21.61 -37.02 30.02
C GLU A 51 -20.70 -37.05 28.80
N SER A 52 -20.67 -38.19 28.08
CA SER A 52 -19.97 -38.32 26.79
C SER A 52 -20.57 -37.43 25.71
N GLU A 53 -21.91 -37.35 25.62
CA GLU A 53 -22.57 -36.43 24.69
C GLU A 53 -22.30 -34.97 25.06
N ASN A 54 -22.36 -34.64 26.34
CA ASN A 54 -22.04 -33.31 26.82
C ASN A 54 -20.59 -32.91 26.50
N LEU A 55 -19.61 -33.81 26.69
CA LEU A 55 -18.23 -33.55 26.31
C LEU A 55 -18.10 -33.31 24.80
N ARG A 56 -18.78 -34.11 23.96
CA ARG A 56 -18.81 -33.88 22.51
C ARG A 56 -19.32 -32.49 22.16
N GLN A 57 -20.38 -32.04 22.81
CA GLN A 57 -20.93 -30.70 22.59
C GLN A 57 -19.97 -29.59 23.04
N VAL A 58 -19.32 -29.74 24.21
CA VAL A 58 -18.29 -28.80 24.68
C VAL A 58 -17.12 -28.70 23.70
N LEU A 59 -16.64 -29.85 23.18
CA LEU A 59 -15.56 -29.88 22.20
C LEU A 59 -15.97 -29.28 20.85
N PHE A 60 -17.22 -29.49 20.42
CA PHE A 60 -17.76 -28.88 19.21
C PHE A 60 -17.85 -27.35 19.35
N ASP A 61 -18.39 -26.84 20.46
CA ASP A 61 -18.48 -25.41 20.72
C ASP A 61 -17.09 -24.75 20.79
N PHE A 62 -16.12 -25.44 21.40
CA PHE A 62 -14.72 -25.02 21.39
C PHE A 62 -14.16 -24.96 19.97
N TRP A 63 -14.37 -26.00 19.16
CA TRP A 63 -13.95 -26.03 17.77
C TRP A 63 -14.55 -24.88 16.95
N VAL A 64 -15.85 -24.60 17.10
CA VAL A 64 -16.52 -23.48 16.44
C VAL A 64 -15.88 -22.15 16.84
N LYS A 65 -15.62 -21.92 18.13
CA LYS A 65 -14.96 -20.70 18.63
C LYS A 65 -13.57 -20.52 18.04
N VAL A 66 -12.75 -21.57 18.08
CA VAL A 66 -11.38 -21.53 17.52
C VAL A 66 -11.44 -21.27 16.02
N ARG A 67 -12.34 -21.93 15.28
CA ARG A 67 -12.44 -21.73 13.84
C ARG A 67 -12.89 -20.32 13.49
N LYS A 68 -13.84 -19.75 14.23
CA LYS A 68 -14.25 -18.34 14.09
C LYS A 68 -13.09 -17.38 14.32
N GLU A 69 -12.27 -17.62 15.34
CA GLU A 69 -11.10 -16.78 15.63
C GLU A 69 -10.04 -16.87 14.53
N VAL A 70 -9.75 -18.08 14.02
CA VAL A 70 -8.82 -18.27 12.90
C VAL A 70 -9.30 -17.51 11.66
N VAL A 71 -10.56 -17.69 11.25
CA VAL A 71 -11.13 -17.00 10.10
C VAL A 71 -11.18 -15.49 10.32
N SER A 72 -11.45 -15.02 11.55
CA SER A 72 -11.43 -13.59 11.88
C SER A 72 -10.04 -12.98 11.77
N LYS A 73 -8.97 -13.74 12.10
CA LYS A 73 -7.59 -13.30 11.90
C LYS A 73 -7.23 -13.25 10.42
N GLU A 74 -7.57 -14.30 9.67
CA GLU A 74 -7.40 -14.32 8.20
C GLU A 74 -8.11 -13.13 7.54
N LEU A 75 -9.35 -12.83 7.95
CA LEU A 75 -10.10 -11.67 7.47
C LEU A 75 -9.36 -10.35 7.75
N LYS A 76 -8.90 -10.14 8.99
CA LYS A 76 -8.15 -8.93 9.36
C LYS A 76 -6.86 -8.74 8.54
N ASP A 77 -6.16 -9.83 8.24
CA ASP A 77 -4.93 -9.78 7.45
C ASP A 77 -5.22 -9.46 5.98
N VAL A 78 -6.31 -10.01 5.43
CA VAL A 78 -6.79 -9.67 4.08
C VAL A 78 -7.27 -8.22 4.03
N GLU A 79 -8.02 -7.73 5.01
CA GLU A 79 -8.47 -6.33 5.10
C GLU A 79 -7.30 -5.35 5.11
N LYS A 80 -6.25 -5.61 5.90
CA LYS A 80 -5.02 -4.79 5.90
C LYS A 80 -4.33 -4.78 4.54
N THR A 81 -4.27 -5.94 3.88
CA THR A 81 -3.66 -6.07 2.55
C THR A 81 -4.45 -5.28 1.51
N LEU A 82 -5.78 -5.33 1.59
CA LEU A 82 -6.69 -4.55 0.75
C LEU A 82 -6.51 -3.05 0.99
N GLU A 83 -6.49 -2.60 2.24
CA GLU A 83 -6.30 -1.19 2.59
C GLU A 83 -4.97 -0.65 2.07
N LYS A 84 -3.88 -1.42 2.20
CA LYS A 84 -2.58 -1.06 1.64
C LYS A 84 -2.65 -0.93 0.12
N SER A 85 -3.27 -1.89 -0.56
CA SER A 85 -3.40 -1.90 -2.01
C SER A 85 -4.21 -0.69 -2.51
N GLN A 86 -5.28 -0.31 -1.79
CA GLN A 86 -6.08 0.88 -2.09
C GLN A 86 -5.27 2.17 -1.92
N LYS A 87 -4.46 2.28 -0.86
CA LYS A 87 -3.57 3.44 -0.65
C LYS A 87 -2.50 3.54 -1.73
N ASP A 88 -1.93 2.42 -2.14
CA ASP A 88 -0.91 2.39 -3.18
C ASP A 88 -1.51 2.75 -4.55
N LEU A 89 -2.71 2.26 -4.88
CA LEU A 89 -3.45 2.67 -6.07
C LEU A 89 -3.71 4.17 -6.08
N LYS A 90 -4.25 4.73 -4.98
CA LYS A 90 -4.54 6.16 -4.89
C LYS A 90 -3.29 7.02 -5.13
N LYS A 91 -2.14 6.64 -4.56
CA LYS A 91 -0.86 7.34 -4.81
C LYS A 91 -0.45 7.30 -6.28
N LEU A 92 -0.69 6.19 -6.98
CA LEU A 92 -0.38 6.07 -8.40
C LEU A 92 -1.30 6.95 -9.24
N GLU A 93 -2.59 7.01 -8.91
CA GLU A 93 -3.56 7.89 -9.56
C GLU A 93 -3.21 9.37 -9.35
N ASP A 94 -2.93 9.78 -8.11
CA ASP A 94 -2.52 11.14 -7.77
C ASP A 94 -1.23 11.52 -8.54
N LYS A 95 -0.22 10.65 -8.53
CA LYS A 95 1.02 10.87 -9.29
C LYS A 95 0.79 10.96 -10.80
N ASN A 96 -0.11 10.15 -11.35
CA ASN A 96 -0.43 10.22 -12.78
C ASN A 96 -1.09 11.56 -13.12
N LYS A 97 -2.02 12.03 -12.28
CA LYS A 97 -2.64 13.34 -12.44
C LYS A 97 -1.60 14.47 -12.39
N ASP A 98 -0.72 14.47 -11.40
CA ASP A 98 0.33 15.49 -11.26
C ASP A 98 1.25 15.51 -12.50
N LEU A 99 1.64 14.34 -13.02
CA LEU A 99 2.44 14.25 -14.25
C LEU A 99 1.70 14.81 -15.47
N HIS A 100 0.38 14.62 -15.57
CA HIS A 100 -0.41 15.22 -16.66
C HIS A 100 -0.48 16.75 -16.56
N GLU A 101 -0.61 17.29 -15.35
CA GLU A 101 -0.58 18.74 -15.10
C GLU A 101 0.80 19.32 -15.43
N ASP A 102 1.89 18.63 -15.04
CA ASP A 102 3.26 19.01 -15.38
C ASP A 102 3.49 19.04 -16.89
N ILE A 103 3.02 18.02 -17.62
CA ILE A 103 3.11 17.97 -19.08
C ILE A 103 2.42 19.18 -19.71
N ALA A 104 1.21 19.52 -19.25
CA ALA A 104 0.48 20.69 -19.76
C ALA A 104 1.27 21.99 -19.51
N ASN A 105 1.83 22.15 -18.30
CA ASN A 105 2.63 23.31 -17.93
C ASN A 105 3.92 23.43 -18.76
N TYR A 106 4.61 22.32 -19.00
CA TYR A 106 5.83 22.32 -19.81
C TYR A 106 5.56 22.61 -21.28
N ASN A 107 4.46 22.08 -21.83
CA ASN A 107 4.07 22.38 -23.21
C ASN A 107 3.79 23.88 -23.41
N GLU A 108 3.13 24.54 -22.46
CA GLU A 108 2.90 25.99 -22.56
C GLU A 108 4.22 26.79 -22.46
N LYS A 109 5.13 26.37 -21.58
CA LYS A 109 6.47 26.98 -21.49
C LYS A 109 7.26 26.82 -22.79
N ILE A 110 7.21 25.65 -23.41
CA ILE A 110 7.86 25.37 -24.70
C ILE A 110 7.28 26.31 -25.76
N ARG A 111 5.96 26.38 -25.87
CA ARG A 111 5.27 27.25 -26.83
C ARG A 111 5.67 28.72 -26.65
N LYS A 112 5.73 29.20 -25.41
CA LYS A 112 6.18 30.56 -25.12
C LYS A 112 7.64 30.77 -25.54
N ALA A 113 8.53 29.84 -25.20
CA ALA A 113 9.94 29.92 -25.59
C ALA A 113 10.11 29.93 -27.11
N GLU A 114 9.32 29.16 -27.85
CA GLU A 114 9.32 29.17 -29.33
C GLU A 114 8.94 30.55 -29.88
N LEU A 115 7.90 31.19 -29.34
CA LEU A 115 7.49 32.55 -29.72
C LEU A 115 8.56 33.60 -29.36
N ASP A 116 9.16 33.49 -28.18
CA ASP A 116 10.22 34.40 -27.73
C ASP A 116 11.46 34.28 -28.64
N ILE A 117 11.82 33.06 -29.07
CA ILE A 117 12.89 32.81 -30.04
C ILE A 117 12.59 33.46 -31.40
N GLU A 118 11.36 33.30 -31.92
CA GLU A 118 10.96 33.90 -33.19
C GLU A 118 11.04 35.42 -33.14
N SER A 119 10.53 36.04 -32.06
CA SER A 119 10.62 37.50 -31.86
C SER A 119 12.08 37.96 -31.79
N ASN A 120 12.92 37.23 -31.05
CA ASN A 120 14.33 37.57 -30.90
C ASN A 120 15.11 37.48 -32.23
N LEU A 121 14.82 36.48 -33.07
CA LEU A 121 15.43 36.38 -34.39
C LEU A 121 15.09 37.59 -35.28
N LYS A 122 13.83 38.03 -35.24
CA LYS A 122 13.41 39.23 -35.97
C LYS A 122 14.13 40.49 -35.46
N GLU A 123 14.24 40.65 -34.14
CA GLU A 123 14.97 41.77 -33.54
C GLU A 123 16.46 41.76 -33.91
N GLN A 124 17.09 40.58 -33.98
CA GLN A 124 18.47 40.45 -34.45
C GLN A 124 18.63 40.89 -35.91
N ASP A 125 17.69 40.52 -36.78
CA ASP A 125 17.72 40.91 -38.20
C ASP A 125 17.52 42.42 -38.37
N ASP A 126 16.53 43.00 -37.68
CA ASP A 126 16.31 44.45 -37.66
C ASP A 126 17.56 45.19 -37.19
N LYS A 127 18.22 44.67 -36.14
CA LYS A 127 19.46 45.27 -35.62
C LYS A 127 20.63 45.15 -36.59
N ARG A 128 20.72 44.05 -37.35
CA ARG A 128 21.74 43.87 -38.39
C ARG A 128 21.59 44.91 -39.50
N VAL A 129 20.36 45.16 -39.95
CA VAL A 129 20.06 46.21 -40.93
C VAL A 129 20.40 47.61 -40.41
N GLU A 130 20.13 47.89 -39.13
CA GLU A 130 20.50 49.16 -38.49
C GLU A 130 22.03 49.35 -38.45
N ILE A 131 22.77 48.29 -38.10
CA ILE A 131 24.24 48.29 -38.07
C ILE A 131 24.81 48.58 -39.46
N GLU A 132 24.29 47.95 -40.50
CA GLU A 132 24.73 48.17 -41.89
C GLU A 132 24.54 49.63 -42.31
N LYS A 133 23.37 50.21 -42.07
CA LYS A 133 23.10 51.64 -42.34
C LYS A 133 24.05 52.56 -41.58
N ASN A 134 24.30 52.27 -40.30
CA ASN A 134 25.22 53.06 -39.50
C ASN A 134 26.66 52.95 -40.02
N GLN A 135 27.07 51.79 -40.52
CA GLN A 135 28.40 51.61 -41.12
C GLN A 135 28.56 52.45 -42.40
N GLU A 136 27.53 52.51 -43.25
CA GLU A 136 27.53 53.39 -44.43
C GLU A 136 27.66 54.87 -44.05
N ILE A 137 26.93 55.32 -43.03
CA ILE A 137 27.02 56.68 -42.52
C ILE A 137 28.43 56.98 -42.00
N VAL A 138 29.01 56.08 -41.21
CA VAL A 138 30.38 56.22 -40.70
C VAL A 138 31.38 56.34 -41.85
N ASN A 139 31.30 55.45 -42.84
CA ASN A 139 32.18 55.49 -44.00
C ASN A 139 32.07 56.82 -44.76
N GLY A 140 30.86 57.32 -44.99
CA GLY A 140 30.65 58.61 -45.63
C GLY A 140 31.18 59.80 -44.83
N VAL A 141 31.13 59.74 -43.50
CA VAL A 141 31.75 60.77 -42.62
C VAL A 141 33.26 60.70 -42.67
N VAL A 142 33.85 59.49 -42.70
CA VAL A 142 35.30 59.29 -42.84
C VAL A 142 35.80 59.83 -44.19
N GLU A 143 35.09 59.58 -45.29
CA GLU A 143 35.42 60.14 -46.60
C GLU A 143 35.39 61.67 -46.60
N LYS A 144 34.34 62.28 -46.02
CA LYS A 144 34.26 63.73 -45.86
C LYS A 144 35.45 64.27 -45.08
N LEU A 145 35.81 63.63 -43.97
CA LEU A 145 36.95 64.02 -43.14
C LEU A 145 38.25 63.99 -43.95
N ASN A 146 38.49 62.91 -44.72
CA ASN A 146 39.69 62.73 -45.52
C ASN A 146 39.83 63.71 -46.70
N ASN A 147 38.72 64.31 -47.14
CA ASN A 147 38.71 65.29 -48.23
C ASN A 147 38.91 66.74 -47.72
N ILE A 148 38.84 66.98 -46.41
CA ILE A 148 39.11 68.30 -45.83
C ILE A 148 40.63 68.55 -45.87
N GLY A 149 41.04 69.59 -46.61
CA GLY A 149 42.44 70.05 -46.66
C GLY A 149 43.28 69.47 -47.81
N ARG A 150 42.72 68.64 -48.70
CA ARG A 150 43.37 68.30 -49.98
C ARG A 150 43.28 69.50 -50.93
N LYS A 151 44.42 70.03 -51.35
CA LYS A 151 44.53 70.91 -52.53
C LYS A 151 44.66 70.00 -53.77
N ASP A 152 43.98 70.41 -54.85
CA ASP A 152 43.87 69.71 -56.14
C ASP A 152 45.20 69.14 -56.66
#